data_AF-A0A9P0GW11-F1
#
_entry.id   AF-A0A9P0GW11-F1
#
_cell.length_a   1.000
_cell.length_b   1.000
_cell.length_c   1.000
_cell.angle_alpha   90.00
_cell.angle_beta   90.00
_cell.angle_gamma   90.00
#
_symmetry.space_group_name_H-M   'P 1'
#
loop_
_entity.id
_entity.type
_entity.pdbx_description
1 polymer ?
#
loop_
_entity_poly.entity_id
_entity_poly.type
_entity_poly.pdbx_seq_one_letter_code
_entity_poly.pdbx_strand_id
1 'polypeptide(L)'
;MIYSKHLSIFRRRKISYFVIPLVILSTIFVLHQIVLFVEFTSDSQNQNAKPGSTPLAVRGVHAQRAKFYEPNRHNQFVCIGSLEVIDLKMVNDDYCDCLDGTDEPGTSACTNGVFYCGNHERNPRYIPSSMVNDGICDCCDGSDEWSNNVIFPSTKGIRLCARELLRPTPIIYHGH
;
A
#
# COMPACT_ATOMS: atom_id res chain seq x y z
N MET A 1 4.43 -30.70 -74.83
CA MET A 1 4.79 -29.77 -73.72
C MET A 1 3.59 -29.45 -72.80
N ILE A 2 2.69 -30.42 -72.51
CA ILE A 2 1.41 -30.17 -71.79
C ILE A 2 1.37 -30.85 -70.40
N TYR A 3 2.17 -31.90 -70.18
CA TYR A 3 2.12 -32.71 -68.96
C TYR A 3 2.78 -32.07 -67.70
N SER A 4 3.74 -31.15 -67.86
CA SER A 4 4.46 -30.52 -66.74
C SER A 4 3.63 -29.43 -66.00
N LYS A 5 2.66 -28.79 -66.70
CA LYS A 5 1.83 -27.74 -66.11
C LYS A 5 0.73 -28.27 -65.17
N HIS A 6 0.23 -29.49 -65.39
CA HIS A 6 -0.88 -30.04 -64.60
C HIS A 6 -0.43 -30.52 -63.21
N LEU A 7 0.79 -31.07 -63.11
CA LEU A 7 1.37 -31.55 -61.85
C LEU A 7 1.70 -30.40 -60.88
N SER A 8 2.07 -29.22 -61.40
CA SER A 8 2.39 -28.04 -60.58
C SER A 8 1.15 -27.32 -60.04
N ILE A 9 0.02 -27.31 -60.77
CA ILE A 9 -1.25 -26.73 -60.32
C ILE A 9 -1.88 -27.58 -59.20
N PHE A 10 -1.85 -28.91 -59.33
CA PHE A 10 -2.42 -29.82 -58.32
C PHE A 10 -1.63 -29.80 -57.01
N ARG A 11 -0.29 -29.67 -57.08
CA ARG A 11 0.60 -29.55 -55.91
C ARG A 11 0.47 -28.19 -55.20
N ARG A 12 0.29 -27.08 -55.94
CA ARG A 12 0.04 -25.74 -55.37
C ARG A 12 -1.30 -25.65 -54.63
N ARG A 13 -2.37 -26.25 -55.16
CA ARG A 13 -3.69 -26.26 -54.51
C ARG A 13 -3.69 -27.00 -53.18
N LYS A 14 -3.08 -28.20 -53.11
CA LYS A 14 -2.96 -28.97 -51.85
C LYS A 14 -2.13 -28.25 -50.79
N ILE A 15 -1.03 -27.60 -51.16
CA ILE A 15 -0.24 -26.79 -50.23
C ILE A 15 -1.06 -25.61 -49.71
N SER A 16 -1.84 -24.95 -50.56
CA SER A 16 -2.76 -23.87 -50.16
C SER A 16 -3.76 -24.34 -49.11
N TYR A 17 -4.35 -25.54 -49.26
CA TYR A 17 -5.30 -26.09 -48.28
C TYR A 17 -4.69 -26.37 -46.90
N PHE A 18 -3.38 -26.63 -46.80
CA PHE A 18 -2.69 -26.84 -45.53
C PHE A 18 -2.06 -25.56 -44.97
N VAL A 19 -1.61 -24.64 -45.84
CA VAL A 19 -0.97 -23.39 -45.42
C VAL A 19 -2.01 -22.35 -44.97
N ILE A 20 -3.16 -22.25 -45.64
CA ILE A 20 -4.23 -21.31 -45.27
C ILE A 20 -4.70 -21.50 -43.81
N PRO A 21 -5.08 -22.69 -43.32
CA PRO A 21 -5.52 -22.86 -41.94
C PRO A 21 -4.40 -22.58 -40.93
N LEU A 22 -3.13 -22.89 -41.26
CA LEU A 22 -1.99 -22.56 -40.40
C LEU A 22 -1.77 -21.04 -40.28
N VAL A 23 -1.90 -20.31 -41.39
CA VAL A 23 -1.84 -18.85 -41.39
C VAL A 23 -3.01 -18.27 -40.59
N ILE A 24 -4.24 -18.78 -40.78
CA ILE A 24 -5.43 -18.32 -40.03
C ILE A 24 -5.23 -18.55 -38.52
N LEU A 25 -4.84 -19.75 -38.10
CA LEU A 25 -4.58 -20.06 -36.68
C LEU A 25 -3.47 -19.18 -36.10
N SER A 26 -2.40 -18.93 -36.86
CA SER A 26 -1.34 -18.01 -36.44
C SER A 26 -1.84 -16.57 -36.29
N THR A 27 -2.68 -16.08 -37.21
CA THR A 27 -3.24 -14.72 -37.11
C THR A 27 -4.17 -14.58 -35.92
N ILE A 28 -5.01 -15.59 -35.64
CA ILE A 28 -5.90 -15.60 -34.47
C ILE A 28 -5.07 -15.58 -33.18
N PHE A 29 -4.02 -16.40 -33.09
CA PHE A 29 -3.14 -16.42 -31.93
C PHE A 29 -2.45 -15.07 -31.71
N VAL A 30 -1.91 -14.45 -32.77
CA VAL A 30 -1.27 -13.13 -32.68
C VAL A 30 -2.27 -12.05 -32.27
N LEU A 31 -3.48 -12.03 -32.83
CA LEU A 31 -4.54 -11.09 -32.43
C LEU A 31 -4.92 -11.27 -30.96
N HIS A 32 -5.05 -12.51 -30.48
CA HIS A 32 -5.34 -12.80 -29.09
C HIS A 32 -4.21 -12.33 -28.15
N GLN A 33 -2.95 -12.57 -28.50
CA GLN A 33 -1.81 -12.06 -27.73
C GLN A 33 -1.76 -10.53 -27.71
N ILE A 34 -2.13 -9.86 -28.80
CA ILE A 34 -2.23 -8.40 -28.85
C ILE A 34 -3.35 -7.89 -27.93
N VAL A 35 -4.53 -8.52 -27.93
CA VAL A 35 -5.64 -8.13 -27.04
C VAL A 35 -5.25 -8.30 -25.56
N LEU A 36 -4.67 -9.44 -25.19
CA LEU A 36 -4.19 -9.66 -23.82
C LEU A 36 -3.09 -8.67 -23.41
N PHE A 37 -2.19 -8.33 -24.34
CA PHE A 37 -1.16 -7.33 -24.08
C PHE A 37 -1.78 -5.93 -23.91
N VAL A 38 -2.78 -5.57 -24.72
CA VAL A 38 -3.51 -4.30 -24.57
C VAL A 38 -4.22 -4.23 -23.23
N GLU A 39 -4.93 -5.29 -22.81
CA GLU A 39 -5.58 -5.38 -21.50
C GLU A 39 -4.59 -5.18 -20.35
N PHE A 40 -3.41 -5.83 -20.44
CA PHE A 40 -2.33 -5.66 -19.47
C PHE A 40 -1.74 -4.24 -19.47
N THR A 41 -1.66 -3.57 -20.63
CA THR A 41 -1.22 -2.17 -20.69
C THR A 41 -2.27 -1.19 -20.16
N SER A 42 -3.57 -1.49 -20.26
CA SER A 42 -4.63 -0.66 -19.66
C SER A 42 -4.60 -0.68 -18.13
N ASP A 43 -4.09 -1.75 -17.50
CA ASP A 43 -3.83 -1.76 -16.06
C ASP A 43 -2.70 -0.81 -15.63
N SER A 44 -1.83 -0.43 -16.55
CA SER A 44 -0.70 0.46 -16.28
C SER A 44 -1.03 1.94 -16.51
N GLN A 45 -2.26 2.28 -16.91
CA GLN A 45 -2.69 3.67 -17.15
C GLN A 45 -3.69 4.18 -16.10
N ASN A 46 -3.59 3.70 -14.86
CA ASN A 46 -3.95 4.50 -13.69
C ASN A 46 -2.74 4.79 -12.80
N GLN A 47 -1.62 5.14 -13.44
CA GLN A 47 -0.54 5.87 -12.81
C GLN A 47 -0.48 7.29 -13.36
N ASN A 48 -1.49 8.10 -13.00
CA ASN A 48 -1.24 9.52 -12.75
C ASN A 48 -0.54 9.71 -11.38
N ALA A 49 0.38 8.80 -11.02
CA ALA A 49 1.28 8.96 -9.90
C ALA A 49 2.51 9.71 -10.40
N LYS A 50 2.49 11.02 -10.17
CA LYS A 50 3.63 11.93 -10.29
C LYS A 50 4.88 11.27 -9.67
N PRO A 51 6.05 11.25 -10.35
CA PRO A 51 7.30 10.83 -9.73
C PRO A 51 7.66 11.90 -8.68
N GLY A 52 7.47 11.55 -7.41
CA GLY A 52 7.47 12.48 -6.28
C GLY A 52 6.19 12.49 -5.44
N SER A 53 5.25 11.58 -5.69
CA SER A 53 4.23 11.24 -4.68
C SER A 53 4.90 10.47 -3.55
N THR A 54 5.04 11.12 -2.40
CA THR A 54 5.25 10.44 -1.12
C THR A 54 4.28 9.25 -1.05
N PRO A 55 4.73 8.04 -0.65
CA PRO A 55 3.82 6.93 -0.38
C PRO A 55 2.66 7.44 0.45
N LEU A 56 1.42 7.09 0.09
CA LEU A 56 0.23 7.53 0.81
C LEU A 56 0.47 7.25 2.31
N ALA A 57 0.69 8.31 3.08
CA ALA A 57 1.17 8.18 4.44
C ALA A 57 -0.01 7.75 5.32
N VAL A 58 -0.18 6.45 5.49
CA VAL A 58 -1.19 5.89 6.39
C VAL A 58 -0.78 6.18 7.82
N ARG A 59 -1.67 6.86 8.55
CA ARG A 59 -1.43 7.25 9.94
C ARG A 59 -1.15 6.00 10.79
N GLY A 60 -0.17 6.10 11.66
CA GLY A 60 0.22 5.01 12.57
C GLY A 60 0.93 3.84 11.90
N VAL A 61 1.37 3.97 10.64
CA VAL A 61 2.10 2.93 9.90
C VAL A 61 3.54 3.33 9.64
N HIS A 62 4.48 2.41 9.90
CA HIS A 62 5.88 2.58 9.50
C HIS A 62 6.03 2.66 7.98
N ALA A 63 6.88 3.56 7.47
CA ALA A 63 7.03 3.81 6.02
C ALA A 63 7.22 2.54 5.16
N GLN A 64 8.01 1.57 5.64
CA GLN A 64 8.21 0.27 4.95
C GLN A 64 6.95 -0.62 4.88
N ARG A 65 5.97 -0.42 5.76
CA ARG A 65 4.70 -1.14 5.80
C ARG A 65 3.57 -0.40 5.06
N ALA A 66 3.78 0.85 4.66
CA ALA A 66 2.76 1.65 3.94
C ALA A 66 2.24 0.96 2.67
N LYS A 67 3.12 0.20 1.98
CA LYS A 67 2.77 -0.59 0.78
C LYS A 67 1.61 -1.60 0.98
N PHE A 68 1.39 -2.08 2.21
CA PHE A 68 0.31 -3.04 2.49
C PHE A 68 -1.07 -2.40 2.50
N TYR A 69 -1.12 -1.06 2.54
CA TYR A 69 -2.36 -0.27 2.59
C TYR A 69 -2.61 0.48 1.28
N GLU A 70 -1.88 0.15 0.22
CA GLU A 70 -2.12 0.75 -1.09
C GLU A 70 -3.41 0.18 -1.70
N PRO A 71 -4.25 1.02 -2.35
CA PRO A 71 -5.48 0.57 -2.99
C PRO A 71 -5.19 -0.43 -4.10
N ASN A 72 -5.83 -1.59 -4.04
CA ASN A 72 -5.88 -2.53 -5.15
C ASN A 72 -6.99 -2.15 -6.14
N ARG A 73 -7.12 -2.90 -7.25
CA ARG A 73 -8.12 -2.63 -8.31
C ARG A 73 -9.57 -2.66 -7.85
N HIS A 74 -9.85 -3.34 -6.74
CA HIS A 74 -11.18 -3.47 -6.16
C HIS A 74 -11.36 -2.57 -4.93
N ASN A 75 -10.40 -1.70 -4.59
CA ASN A 75 -10.38 -0.93 -3.35
C ASN A 75 -10.58 -1.79 -2.10
N GLN A 76 -9.95 -2.97 -2.06
CA GLN A 76 -9.99 -3.86 -0.91
C GLN A 76 -8.67 -3.83 -0.14
N PHE A 77 -8.77 -4.06 1.17
CA PHE A 77 -7.65 -4.29 2.07
C PHE A 77 -7.66 -5.75 2.51
N VAL A 78 -6.47 -6.35 2.64
CA VAL A 78 -6.30 -7.70 3.18
C VAL A 78 -5.62 -7.56 4.54
N CYS A 79 -6.30 -7.96 5.60
CA CYS A 79 -5.76 -7.95 6.96
C CYS A 79 -4.42 -8.71 6.98
N ILE A 80 -3.37 -8.12 7.54
CA ILE A 80 -1.98 -8.52 7.23
C ILE A 80 -1.63 -9.90 7.81
N GLY A 81 -2.13 -10.19 8.99
CA GLY A 81 -1.93 -11.42 9.75
C GLY A 81 -3.13 -12.37 9.74
N SER A 82 -4.36 -11.85 9.75
CA SER A 82 -5.59 -12.67 9.80
C SER A 82 -6.22 -12.94 8.43
N LEU A 83 -5.78 -12.23 7.38
CA LEU A 83 -6.08 -12.48 5.96
C LEU A 83 -7.55 -12.30 5.54
N GLU A 84 -8.42 -11.73 6.38
CA GLU A 84 -9.75 -11.31 5.92
C GLU A 84 -9.64 -10.19 4.88
N VAL A 85 -10.64 -10.10 4.01
CA VAL A 85 -10.72 -9.08 2.97
C VAL A 85 -11.85 -8.12 3.31
N ILE A 86 -11.51 -6.84 3.47
CA ILE A 86 -12.44 -5.76 3.79
C ILE A 86 -12.34 -4.64 2.73
N ASP A 87 -13.27 -3.69 2.74
CA ASP A 87 -13.14 -2.50 1.89
C ASP A 87 -12.01 -1.61 2.44
N LEU A 88 -11.15 -1.05 1.58
CA LEU A 88 -10.06 -0.17 2.00
C LEU A 88 -10.52 1.07 2.79
N LYS A 89 -11.78 1.49 2.58
CA LYS A 89 -12.39 2.60 3.33
C LYS A 89 -12.57 2.30 4.83
N MET A 90 -12.54 1.02 5.21
CA MET A 90 -12.63 0.55 6.59
C MET A 90 -11.28 0.66 7.31
N VAL A 91 -10.19 1.00 6.61
CA VAL A 91 -8.90 1.26 7.26
C VAL A 91 -8.93 2.64 7.93
N ASN A 92 -8.66 2.68 9.23
CA ASN A 92 -8.74 3.85 10.10
C ASN A 92 -10.11 4.51 10.12
N ASP A 93 -11.18 3.72 10.12
CA ASP A 93 -12.56 4.21 10.18
C ASP A 93 -13.15 4.25 11.60
N ASP A 94 -12.31 3.96 12.60
CA ASP A 94 -12.65 3.92 14.03
C ASP A 94 -13.56 2.71 14.39
N TYR A 95 -13.54 1.66 13.58
CA TYR A 95 -14.17 0.37 13.84
C TYR A 95 -13.19 -0.79 13.60
N CYS A 96 -13.27 -1.84 14.42
CA CYS A 96 -12.34 -2.97 14.34
C CYS A 96 -12.93 -4.12 13.52
N ASP A 97 -12.54 -4.22 12.25
CA ASP A 97 -12.96 -5.23 11.29
C ASP A 97 -11.97 -6.40 11.17
N CYS A 98 -10.66 -6.17 11.31
CA CYS A 98 -9.68 -7.25 11.26
C CYS A 98 -9.47 -7.91 12.63
N LEU A 99 -9.40 -9.24 12.67
CA LEU A 99 -9.11 -9.97 13.92
C LEU A 99 -7.71 -9.65 14.47
N ASP A 100 -6.76 -9.32 13.59
CA ASP A 100 -5.41 -8.91 13.95
C ASP A 100 -5.25 -7.40 14.23
N GLY A 101 -6.33 -6.62 14.07
CA GLY A 101 -6.37 -5.17 14.25
C GLY A 101 -5.52 -4.35 13.29
N THR A 102 -5.16 -4.92 12.13
CA THR A 102 -4.27 -4.26 11.16
C THR A 102 -4.97 -3.23 10.26
N ASP A 103 -6.30 -3.19 10.27
CA ASP A 103 -7.13 -2.15 9.68
C ASP A 103 -7.10 -0.82 10.44
N GLU A 104 -6.84 -0.84 11.75
CA GLU A 104 -6.87 0.35 12.61
C GLU A 104 -5.49 0.76 13.16
N PRO A 105 -4.46 1.00 12.33
CA PRO A 105 -3.14 1.40 12.82
C PRO A 105 -3.09 2.84 13.38
N GLY A 106 -4.09 3.67 13.06
CA GLY A 106 -4.14 5.11 13.33
C GLY A 106 -5.25 5.55 14.30
N THR A 107 -6.00 4.60 14.86
CA THR A 107 -7.10 4.83 15.82
C THR A 107 -6.94 3.92 17.05
N SER A 108 -7.88 4.00 18.00
CA SER A 108 -7.92 3.16 19.19
C SER A 108 -8.96 2.03 19.13
N ALA A 109 -9.56 1.79 17.96
CA ALA A 109 -10.71 0.89 17.81
C ALA A 109 -10.39 -0.60 18.07
N CYS A 110 -9.19 -1.06 17.73
CA CYS A 110 -8.79 -2.46 17.93
C CYS A 110 -7.96 -2.67 19.20
N THR A 111 -8.41 -3.55 20.11
CA THR A 111 -7.72 -3.82 21.40
C THR A 111 -6.30 -4.39 21.29
N ASN A 112 -6.00 -5.09 20.19
CA ASN A 112 -4.69 -5.65 19.85
C ASN A 112 -3.92 -4.81 18.81
N GLY A 113 -4.45 -3.64 18.45
CA GLY A 113 -3.83 -2.72 17.50
C GLY A 113 -2.56 -2.08 18.05
N VAL A 114 -1.73 -1.57 17.13
CA VAL A 114 -0.50 -0.84 17.45
C VAL A 114 -0.34 0.37 16.56
N PHE A 115 0.10 1.49 17.15
CA PHE A 115 0.35 2.75 16.46
C PHE A 115 1.85 3.00 16.36
N TYR A 116 2.33 3.40 15.18
CA TYR A 116 3.73 3.76 14.96
C TYR A 116 4.00 5.27 15.12
N CYS A 117 4.81 5.62 16.12
CA CYS A 117 5.38 6.97 16.29
C CYS A 117 6.63 7.10 15.40
N GLY A 118 6.54 7.87 14.31
CA GLY A 118 7.56 7.88 13.27
C GLY A 118 8.21 9.22 12.93
N ASN A 119 7.65 10.36 13.34
CA ASN A 119 8.06 11.65 12.78
C ASN A 119 9.27 12.29 13.47
N HIS A 120 9.99 11.56 14.33
CA HIS A 120 11.21 12.07 14.96
C HIS A 120 12.37 11.06 14.88
N GLU A 121 13.48 11.49 14.28
CA GLU A 121 14.69 10.70 13.98
C GLU A 121 15.40 10.09 15.20
N ARG A 122 14.95 10.39 16.43
CA ARG A 122 15.69 10.04 17.66
C ARG A 122 15.12 8.87 18.44
N ASN A 123 13.87 8.43 18.20
CA ASN A 123 13.33 7.23 18.86
C ASN A 123 12.00 6.75 18.23
N PRO A 124 12.00 6.14 17.03
CA PRO A 124 10.79 5.53 16.49
C PRO A 124 10.33 4.39 17.40
N ARG A 125 9.03 4.33 17.70
CA ARG A 125 8.47 3.29 18.56
C ARG A 125 7.03 2.94 18.20
N TYR A 126 6.61 1.77 18.64
CA TYR A 126 5.21 1.37 18.61
C TYR A 126 4.60 1.57 20.01
N ILE A 127 3.37 2.06 20.04
CA ILE A 127 2.53 2.15 21.24
C ILE A 127 1.26 1.31 21.03
N PRO A 128 0.62 0.82 22.11
CA PRO A 128 -0.72 0.22 22.01
C PRO A 128 -1.73 1.20 21.41
N SER A 129 -2.67 0.71 20.62
CA SER A 129 -3.79 1.50 20.05
C SER A 129 -4.61 2.23 21.11
N SER A 130 -4.71 1.69 22.33
CA SER A 130 -5.43 2.31 23.44
C SER A 130 -4.87 3.67 23.88
N MET A 131 -3.64 4.00 23.48
CA MET A 131 -2.96 5.28 23.74
C MET A 131 -3.17 6.29 22.60
N VAL A 132 -3.97 5.96 21.59
CA VAL A 132 -4.27 6.87 20.47
C VAL A 132 -5.50 7.69 20.81
N ASN A 133 -5.36 9.03 20.81
CA ASN A 133 -6.39 10.00 21.18
C ASN A 133 -6.97 9.76 22.59
N ASP A 134 -6.13 9.31 23.53
CA ASP A 134 -6.55 9.08 24.92
C ASP A 134 -6.43 10.36 25.80
N GLY A 135 -5.90 11.44 25.22
CA GLY A 135 -5.67 12.73 25.87
C GLY A 135 -4.28 12.89 26.47
N ILE A 136 -3.40 11.89 26.34
CA ILE A 136 -2.03 11.88 26.85
C ILE A 136 -1.07 11.81 25.67
N CYS A 137 -0.02 12.63 25.66
CA CYS A 137 1.00 12.53 24.62
C CYS A 137 1.98 11.41 24.95
N ASP A 138 1.78 10.24 24.34
CA ASP A 138 2.70 9.11 24.37
C ASP A 138 3.73 9.21 23.24
N CYS A 139 3.41 9.66 22.03
CA CYS A 139 4.46 9.88 21.04
C CYS A 139 5.24 11.17 21.34
N CYS A 140 6.58 11.14 21.20
CA CYS A 140 7.42 12.33 21.40
C CYS A 140 7.09 13.50 20.45
N ASP A 141 6.50 13.17 19.30
CA ASP A 141 6.05 14.11 18.27
C ASP A 141 4.55 14.49 18.42
N GLY A 142 3.84 13.90 19.39
CA GLY A 142 2.40 14.07 19.61
C GLY A 142 1.51 13.54 18.48
N SER A 143 2.04 12.65 17.62
CA SER A 143 1.30 12.14 16.45
C SER A 143 0.13 11.21 16.79
N ASP A 144 0.12 10.68 18.00
CA ASP A 144 -0.94 9.88 18.63
C ASP A 144 -2.20 10.71 18.99
N GLU A 145 -2.04 12.00 19.30
CA GLU A 145 -3.12 12.89 19.76
C GLU A 145 -3.57 13.85 18.65
N TRP A 146 -4.06 13.29 17.55
CA TRP A 146 -4.40 14.04 16.32
C TRP A 146 -5.87 14.51 16.26
N SER A 147 -6.75 13.96 17.09
CA SER A 147 -8.18 14.32 17.11
C SER A 147 -8.42 15.66 17.82
N ASN A 148 -9.25 16.52 17.24
CA ASN A 148 -9.55 17.87 17.76
C ASN A 148 -10.38 17.86 19.08
N ASN A 149 -10.79 16.69 19.56
CA ASN A 149 -11.54 16.56 20.81
C ASN A 149 -10.66 16.60 22.07
N VAL A 150 -9.34 16.62 21.91
CA VAL A 150 -8.43 16.80 23.02
C VAL A 150 -8.33 18.28 23.33
N ILE A 151 -9.00 18.71 24.40
CA ILE A 151 -8.86 20.05 24.98
C ILE A 151 -7.48 20.12 25.63
N PHE A 152 -6.43 20.24 24.82
CA PHE A 152 -5.19 20.78 25.30
C PHE A 152 -5.46 22.25 25.65
N PRO A 153 -5.08 22.74 26.85
CA PRO A 153 -4.88 24.16 27.03
C PRO A 153 -3.85 24.57 25.97
N SER A 154 -4.35 25.19 24.91
CA SER A 154 -3.61 25.68 23.75
C SER A 154 -2.37 26.41 24.25
N THR A 155 -1.24 25.70 24.27
CA THR A 155 0.16 26.12 24.53
C THR A 155 1.04 24.99 25.10
N LYS A 156 0.49 23.84 25.56
CA LYS A 156 1.31 22.80 26.24
C LYS A 156 1.36 21.39 25.65
N GLY A 157 0.48 20.97 24.73
CA GLY A 157 0.52 19.62 24.12
C GLY A 157 1.82 19.36 23.34
N ILE A 158 2.23 20.30 22.49
CA ILE A 158 3.54 20.28 21.81
C ILE A 158 4.73 20.35 22.80
N ARG A 159 4.51 20.76 24.07
CA ARG A 159 5.57 20.99 25.06
C ARG A 159 5.78 19.87 26.07
N LEU A 160 4.94 18.85 26.14
CA LEU A 160 5.08 17.80 27.17
C LEU A 160 6.25 16.87 26.87
N CYS A 161 6.48 16.46 25.63
CA CYS A 161 7.67 15.68 25.27
C CYS A 161 8.95 16.52 25.12
N ALA A 162 8.84 17.83 24.85
CA ALA A 162 10.00 18.74 24.81
C ALA A 162 10.66 18.93 26.19
N ARG A 163 9.97 18.60 27.30
CA ARG A 163 10.48 18.77 28.66
C ARG A 163 11.45 17.67 29.11
N GLU A 164 11.41 16.49 28.51
CA GLU A 164 12.39 15.42 28.80
C GLU A 164 13.76 15.74 28.18
N LEU A 165 13.82 16.58 27.13
CA LEU A 165 15.06 17.01 26.46
C LEU A 165 15.80 18.17 27.17
N LEU A 166 15.31 18.65 28.31
CA LEU A 166 15.93 19.72 29.11
C LEU A 166 16.24 19.31 30.55
N ARG A 167 16.25 18.02 30.90
CA ARG A 167 16.98 17.64 32.12
C ARG A 167 18.47 17.63 31.77
N PRO A 168 19.28 18.59 32.26
CA PRO A 168 20.72 18.41 32.19
C PRO A 168 21.04 17.09 32.90
N THR A 169 21.81 16.23 32.26
CA THR A 169 22.49 15.13 32.95
C THR A 169 23.11 15.72 34.23
N PRO A 170 22.94 15.10 35.41
CA PRO A 170 23.57 15.62 36.61
C PRO A 170 25.09 15.67 36.37
N ILE A 171 25.64 16.88 36.26
CA ILE A 171 27.08 17.07 36.25
C ILE A 171 27.54 16.69 37.65
N ILE A 172 28.11 15.49 37.77
CA ILE A 172 28.83 15.09 38.97
C ILE A 172 30.09 15.96 39.01
N TYR A 173 30.06 17.01 39.81
CA TYR A 173 31.29 17.69 40.22
C TYR A 173 32.03 16.77 41.18
N HIS A 174 33.05 16.08 40.68
CA HIS A 174 34.12 15.57 41.53
C HIS A 174 34.95 16.77 41.98
N GLY A 175 34.76 17.21 43.23
CA GLY A 175 35.65 18.15 43.88
C GLY A 175 36.97 17.48 44.25
N HIS A 176 38.07 18.13 43.86
CA HIS A 176 39.40 17.99 44.44
C HIS A 176 40.05 19.37 44.48
#